data_AF-A0AAE6ZYE7-F1
#
_entry.id   AF-A0AAE6ZYE7-F1
#
_cell.length_a   1.000
_cell.length_b   1.000
_cell.length_c   1.000
_cell.angle_alpha   90.00
_cell.angle_beta   90.00
_cell.angle_gamma   90.00
#
_symmetry.space_group_name_H-M   'P 1'
#
loop_
_entity.id
_entity.type
_entity.pdbx_description
1 polymer ?
#
loop_
_entity_poly.entity_id
_entity_poly.type
_entity_poly.pdbx_seq_one_letter_code
_entity_poly.pdbx_strand_id
1 'polypeptide(L)'
;MTENSRNTTRLIKKYPNRRLYDTHTSSHLTLADIRQLVVDRIPFEVVDAKTGENLTRSILLQVILEAESGGQPIFSSEMLMGIIQFYGPYQSVLGSYLDKSIQTVIDIQSQTGAQSSETWSAFMHQQAPVMQDLMRQYVDQSKALYLNTQNLFGMFGAVPPGKPGADGGPKKNGDGE
;
A
#
# COMPACT_ATOMS: atom_id res chain seq x y z
N MET A 1 30.67 -7.73 36.73
CA MET A 1 29.69 -8.65 36.13
C MET A 1 28.54 -7.79 35.66
N THR A 2 28.56 -7.37 34.39
CA THR A 2 27.57 -6.48 33.80
C THR A 2 26.61 -7.29 32.94
N GLU A 3 25.35 -7.29 33.34
CA GLU A 3 24.26 -7.99 32.68
C GLU A 3 23.98 -7.44 31.27
N ASN A 4 23.71 -8.38 30.37
CA ASN A 4 23.53 -8.22 28.94
C ASN A 4 22.49 -7.16 28.54
N SER A 5 22.95 -6.10 27.86
CA SER A 5 22.16 -5.44 26.80
C SER A 5 22.07 -6.39 25.60
N ARG A 6 21.19 -7.39 25.65
CA ARG A 6 20.71 -8.03 24.41
C ARG A 6 19.50 -7.23 23.94
N ASN A 7 19.65 -6.66 22.74
CA ASN A 7 18.58 -6.20 21.87
C ASN A 7 17.27 -6.97 22.13
N THR A 8 16.21 -6.25 22.49
CA THR A 8 14.98 -6.73 23.14
C THR A 8 14.10 -7.62 22.25
N THR A 9 14.60 -8.80 21.89
CA THR A 9 13.81 -9.82 21.20
C THR A 9 12.68 -10.31 22.11
N ARG A 10 11.44 -10.17 21.66
CA ARG A 10 10.24 -10.53 22.41
C ARG A 10 10.16 -12.05 22.58
N LEU A 11 10.15 -12.54 23.82
CA LEU A 11 10.10 -13.97 24.10
C LEU A 11 8.66 -14.47 24.18
N ILE A 12 8.34 -15.46 23.35
CA ILE A 12 7.04 -16.12 23.29
C ILE A 12 7.22 -17.57 23.73
N LYS A 13 6.43 -18.00 24.71
CA LYS A 13 6.47 -19.37 25.24
C LYS A 13 5.33 -20.20 24.66
N LYS A 14 5.64 -21.35 24.08
CA LYS A 14 4.64 -22.32 23.64
C LYS A 14 4.38 -23.35 24.75
N TYR A 15 3.09 -23.53 25.06
CA TYR A 15 2.63 -24.55 26.00
C TYR A 15 1.95 -25.70 25.25
N PRO A 16 1.94 -26.93 25.81
CA PRO A 16 1.44 -28.13 25.13
C PRO A 16 -0.03 -28.06 24.67
N ASN A 17 -0.86 -27.24 25.33
CA ASN A 17 -2.26 -27.03 24.97
C ASN A 17 -2.45 -26.10 23.74
N ARG A 18 -1.45 -26.06 22.85
CA ARG A 18 -1.37 -25.20 21.65
C ARG A 18 -1.34 -23.70 21.93
N ARG A 19 -1.26 -23.25 23.18
CA ARG A 19 -1.24 -21.82 23.52
C ARG A 19 0.15 -21.23 23.35
N LEU A 20 0.20 -20.06 22.72
CA LEU A 20 1.36 -19.17 22.73
C LEU A 20 1.13 -18.13 23.83
N TYR A 21 2.19 -17.81 24.57
CA TYR A 21 2.14 -16.84 25.65
C TYR A 21 3.25 -15.83 25.49
N ASP A 22 2.87 -14.57 25.50
CA ASP A 22 3.78 -13.46 25.39
C ASP A 22 4.32 -13.05 26.76
N THR A 23 5.64 -13.09 26.93
CA THR A 23 6.25 -12.68 28.21
C THR A 23 6.28 -11.16 28.41
N HIS A 24 6.14 -10.38 27.34
CA HIS A 24 6.17 -8.93 27.40
C HIS A 24 4.80 -8.33 27.75
N THR A 25 3.74 -8.80 27.09
CA THR A 25 2.36 -8.36 27.38
C THR A 25 1.63 -9.24 28.39
N SER A 26 2.26 -10.33 28.83
CA SER A 26 1.68 -11.30 29.76
C SER A 26 0.32 -11.85 29.29
N SER A 27 0.16 -12.03 27.97
CA SER A 27 -1.10 -12.38 27.32
C SER A 27 -0.99 -13.62 26.44
N HIS A 28 -2.13 -14.27 26.18
CA HIS A 28 -2.21 -15.33 25.18
C HIS A 28 -2.16 -14.75 23.76
N LEU A 29 -1.49 -15.47 22.86
CA LEU A 29 -1.40 -15.13 21.44
C LEU A 29 -1.96 -16.27 20.58
N THR A 30 -2.54 -15.88 19.45
CA THR A 30 -2.94 -16.73 18.33
C THR A 30 -1.87 -16.72 17.24
N LEU A 31 -1.97 -17.60 16.23
CA LEU A 31 -1.08 -17.55 15.06
C LEU A 31 -1.29 -16.27 14.24
N ALA A 32 -2.50 -15.71 14.22
CA ALA A 32 -2.78 -14.41 13.63
C ALA A 32 -2.03 -13.27 14.34
N ASP A 33 -1.91 -13.31 15.66
CA ASP A 33 -1.11 -12.33 16.41
C ASP A 33 0.38 -12.45 16.08
N ILE A 34 0.90 -13.68 15.95
CA ILE A 34 2.28 -13.91 15.51
C ILE A 34 2.52 -13.35 14.10
N ARG A 35 1.57 -13.57 13.19
CA ARG A 35 1.61 -12.96 11.86
C ARG A 35 1.70 -11.45 11.96
N GLN A 36 0.94 -10.82 12.85
CA GLN A 36 0.99 -9.38 13.05
C GLN A 36 2.37 -8.93 13.54
N LEU A 37 3.01 -9.65 14.47
CA LEU A 37 4.38 -9.34 14.89
C LEU A 37 5.39 -9.36 13.72
N VAL A 38 5.23 -10.31 12.78
CA VAL A 38 6.07 -10.38 11.56
C VAL A 38 5.82 -9.17 10.66
N VAL A 39 4.55 -8.80 10.45
CA VAL A 39 4.16 -7.63 9.64
C VAL A 39 4.69 -6.32 10.25
N ASP A 40 4.60 -6.20 11.57
CA ASP A 40 5.08 -5.04 12.35
C ASP A 40 6.61 -5.03 12.48
N ARG A 41 7.31 -6.03 11.94
CA ARG A 41 8.77 -6.22 12.02
C ARG A 41 9.30 -6.23 13.46
N ILE A 42 8.49 -6.74 14.40
CA ILE A 42 8.88 -6.89 15.80
C ILE A 42 9.72 -8.16 15.94
N PRO A 43 10.98 -8.07 16.40
CA PRO A 43 11.81 -9.26 16.60
C PRO A 43 11.25 -10.10 17.76
N PHE A 44 11.03 -11.38 17.50
CA PHE A 44 10.57 -12.32 18.51
C PHE A 44 11.25 -13.69 18.38
N GLU A 45 11.21 -14.45 19.46
CA GLU A 45 11.64 -15.85 19.52
C GLU A 45 10.54 -16.68 20.17
N VAL A 46 10.23 -17.84 19.59
CA VAL A 46 9.30 -18.80 20.21
C VAL A 46 10.08 -19.96 20.79
N VAL A 47 9.87 -20.24 22.08
CA VAL A 47 10.49 -21.37 22.77
C VAL A 47 9.44 -22.29 23.39
N ASP A 48 9.73 -23.59 23.44
CA ASP A 48 8.92 -24.52 24.22
C ASP A 48 9.05 -24.21 25.72
N ALA A 49 7.93 -24.07 26.41
CA ALA A 49 7.93 -23.69 27.82
C ALA A 49 8.46 -24.79 28.76
N LYS A 50 8.48 -26.05 28.33
CA LYS A 50 8.98 -27.20 29.10
C LYS A 50 10.42 -27.52 28.75
N THR A 51 10.75 -27.60 27.47
CA THR A 51 12.06 -28.08 27.00
C THR A 51 13.04 -26.95 26.72
N GLY A 52 12.55 -25.72 26.51
CA GLY A 52 13.37 -24.58 26.08
C GLY A 52 13.81 -24.65 24.61
N GLU A 53 13.32 -25.62 23.83
CA GLU A 53 13.63 -25.76 22.41
C GLU A 53 13.16 -24.54 21.62
N ASN A 54 13.98 -24.05 20.69
CA ASN A 54 13.57 -22.97 19.79
C ASN A 54 12.60 -23.50 18.74
N LEU A 55 11.34 -23.07 18.86
CA LEU A 55 10.23 -23.42 17.98
C LEU A 55 9.92 -22.34 16.95
N THR A 56 10.71 -21.26 16.86
CA THR A 56 10.43 -20.10 16.00
C THR A 56 10.14 -20.52 14.56
N ARG A 57 10.99 -21.38 13.99
CA ARG A 57 10.81 -21.89 12.62
C ARG A 57 9.52 -22.70 12.46
N SER A 58 9.21 -23.59 13.40
CA SER A 58 8.03 -24.44 13.30
C SER A 58 6.73 -23.65 13.43
N ILE A 59 6.75 -22.56 14.21
CA ILE A 59 5.62 -21.63 14.34
C ILE A 59 5.45 -20.78 13.08
N LEU A 60 6.52 -20.26 12.50
CA LEU A 60 6.43 -19.50 11.24
C LEU A 60 5.84 -20.36 10.11
N LEU A 61 6.20 -21.65 10.04
CA LEU A 61 5.58 -22.60 9.10
C LEU A 61 4.08 -22.80 9.37
N GLN A 62 3.66 -22.85 10.64
CA GLN A 62 2.24 -22.94 10.99
C GLN A 62 1.48 -21.66 10.59
N VAL A 63 2.08 -20.49 10.79
CA VAL A 63 1.50 -19.20 10.36
C VAL A 63 1.30 -19.18 8.84
N ILE A 64 2.29 -19.63 8.07
CA ILE A 64 2.18 -19.73 6.60
C ILE A 64 1.04 -20.67 6.22
N LEU A 65 0.95 -21.85 6.84
CA LEU A 65 -0.11 -22.82 6.56
C LEU A 65 -1.51 -22.25 6.81
N GLU A 66 -1.70 -21.49 7.90
CA GLU A 66 -2.96 -20.84 8.22
C GLU A 66 -3.30 -19.70 7.24
N ALA A 67 -2.29 -18.95 6.79
CA ALA A 67 -2.48 -17.92 5.78
C ALA A 67 -2.92 -18.51 4.42
N GLU A 68 -2.33 -19.63 4.01
CA GLU A 68 -2.66 -20.32 2.75
C GLU A 68 -4.07 -20.94 2.78
N SER A 69 -4.57 -21.38 3.94
CA SER A 69 -5.94 -21.89 4.08
C SER A 69 -7.01 -20.79 4.16
N GLY A 70 -6.61 -19.53 4.39
CA GLY A 70 -7.48 -18.38 4.64
C GLY A 70 -8.14 -17.73 3.41
N GLY A 71 -8.00 -18.31 2.21
CA GLY A 71 -8.80 -17.97 1.03
C GLY A 71 -8.11 -17.13 -0.07
N GLN A 72 -6.86 -16.71 0.13
CA GLN A 72 -6.01 -16.10 -0.91
C GLN A 72 -4.58 -16.68 -0.82
N PRO A 73 -4.37 -17.94 -1.26
CA PRO A 73 -3.06 -18.58 -1.24
C PRO A 73 -2.11 -17.89 -2.21
N ILE A 74 -0.86 -17.72 -1.80
CA ILE A 74 0.20 -17.15 -2.64
C ILE A 74 0.99 -18.26 -3.33
N PHE A 75 1.04 -19.45 -2.74
CA PHE A 75 1.78 -20.58 -3.30
C PHE A 75 0.92 -21.41 -4.26
N SER A 76 1.36 -21.51 -5.52
CA SER A 76 0.77 -22.48 -6.45
C SER A 76 1.16 -23.91 -6.08
N SER A 77 0.32 -24.88 -6.43
CA SER A 77 0.63 -26.30 -6.23
C SER A 77 1.95 -26.71 -6.91
N GLU A 78 2.22 -26.17 -8.10
CA GLU A 78 3.48 -26.39 -8.83
C GLU A 78 4.69 -25.88 -8.04
N MET A 79 4.60 -24.69 -7.45
CA MET A 79 5.66 -24.14 -6.62
C MET A 79 5.90 -25.00 -5.37
N LEU A 80 4.84 -25.45 -4.70
CA LEU A 80 4.96 -26.33 -3.54
C LEU A 80 5.60 -27.67 -3.90
N MET A 81 5.20 -28.30 -5.01
CA MET A 81 5.82 -29.53 -5.51
C MET A 81 7.29 -29.32 -5.84
N GLY A 82 7.63 -28.21 -6.51
CA GLY A 82 9.02 -27.84 -6.78
C GLY A 82 9.82 -27.69 -5.50
N ILE A 83 9.33 -26.90 -4.54
CA ILE A 83 9.96 -26.73 -3.22
C ILE A 83 10.26 -28.09 -2.58
N ILE A 84 9.28 -29.02 -2.56
CA ILE A 84 9.44 -30.36 -1.99
C ILE A 84 10.49 -31.18 -2.75
N GLN A 85 10.52 -31.14 -4.09
CA GLN A 85 11.50 -31.87 -4.90
C GLN A 85 12.93 -31.38 -4.69
N PHE A 86 13.11 -30.09 -4.37
CA PHE A 86 14.43 -29.51 -4.11
C PHE A 86 14.93 -29.74 -2.67
N TYR A 87 14.07 -30.20 -1.74
CA TYR A 87 14.53 -30.65 -0.42
C TYR A 87 15.34 -31.95 -0.57
N GLY A 88 16.67 -31.83 -0.47
CA GLY A 88 17.60 -32.92 -0.75
C GLY A 88 18.98 -32.38 -1.17
N PRO A 89 19.64 -32.95 -2.20
CA PRO A 89 21.01 -32.58 -2.60
C PRO A 89 21.20 -31.10 -2.98
N TYR A 90 20.11 -30.41 -3.36
CA TYR A 90 20.12 -29.04 -3.87
C TYR A 90 19.49 -28.02 -2.91
N GLN A 91 19.23 -28.40 -1.66
CA GLN A 91 18.54 -27.57 -0.66
C GLN A 91 19.22 -26.20 -0.44
N SER A 92 20.55 -26.13 -0.51
CA SER A 92 21.32 -24.90 -0.31
C SER A 92 21.13 -23.88 -1.44
N VAL A 93 20.99 -24.35 -2.68
CA VAL A 93 20.87 -23.48 -3.86
C VAL A 93 19.49 -22.84 -3.90
N LEU A 94 18.42 -23.63 -3.73
CA LEU A 94 17.06 -23.09 -3.72
C LEU A 94 16.86 -22.12 -2.53
N GLY A 95 17.34 -22.50 -1.34
CA GLY A 95 17.21 -21.65 -0.15
C GLY A 95 17.85 -20.27 -0.33
N SER A 96 19.09 -20.22 -0.82
CA SER A 96 19.79 -18.96 -1.05
C SER A 96 19.18 -18.10 -2.17
N TYR A 97 18.62 -18.73 -3.21
CA TYR A 97 17.93 -18.01 -4.28
C TYR A 97 16.61 -17.40 -3.81
N LEU A 98 15.80 -18.16 -3.07
CA LEU A 98 14.52 -17.68 -2.53
C LEU A 98 14.73 -16.56 -1.53
N ASP A 99 15.72 -16.68 -0.63
CA ASP A 99 16.04 -15.63 0.35
C ASP A 99 16.39 -14.30 -0.35
N LYS A 100 17.33 -14.33 -1.31
CA LYS A 100 17.69 -13.14 -2.10
C LYS A 100 16.51 -12.56 -2.88
N SER A 101 15.67 -13.41 -3.47
CA SER A 101 14.51 -12.96 -4.25
C SER A 101 13.47 -12.29 -3.35
N ILE A 102 13.20 -12.85 -2.16
CA ILE A 102 12.28 -12.27 -1.19
C ILE A 102 12.82 -10.93 -0.66
N GLN A 103 14.11 -10.85 -0.31
CA GLN A 103 14.71 -9.57 0.13
C GLN A 103 14.58 -8.50 -0.95
N THR A 104 14.83 -8.86 -2.22
CA THR A 104 14.66 -7.93 -3.35
C THR A 104 13.22 -7.42 -3.46
N VAL A 105 12.22 -8.29 -3.30
CA VAL A 105 10.80 -7.89 -3.33
C VAL A 105 10.46 -6.97 -2.14
N ILE A 106 10.97 -7.27 -0.95
CA ILE A 106 10.81 -6.41 0.24
C ILE A 106 11.43 -5.02 0.00
N ASP A 107 12.63 -4.98 -0.57
CA ASP A 107 13.34 -3.74 -0.89
C ASP A 107 12.56 -2.92 -1.91
N ILE A 108 12.08 -3.52 -2.99
CA ILE A 108 11.23 -2.86 -4.00
C ILE A 108 9.97 -2.30 -3.35
N GLN A 109 9.29 -3.05 -2.48
CA GLN A 109 8.08 -2.57 -1.81
C GLN A 109 8.37 -1.39 -0.88
N SER A 110 9.48 -1.46 -0.13
CA SER A 110 9.91 -0.38 0.76
C SER A 110 10.29 0.89 -0.01
N GLN A 111 10.95 0.73 -1.17
CA GLN A 111 11.37 1.81 -2.02
C GLN A 111 10.17 2.43 -2.75
N THR A 112 9.22 1.63 -3.24
CA THR A 112 8.04 2.15 -3.95
C THR A 112 7.09 2.89 -3.01
N GLY A 113 6.96 2.45 -1.74
CA GLY A 113 6.14 3.13 -0.73
C GLY A 113 6.75 4.44 -0.22
N ALA A 114 8.08 4.51 -0.04
CA ALA A 114 8.76 5.70 0.46
C ALA A 114 9.19 6.67 -0.65
N GLN A 115 9.58 6.17 -1.83
CA GLN A 115 10.01 7.04 -2.94
C GLN A 115 8.84 7.60 -3.74
N SER A 116 7.66 6.98 -3.77
CA SER A 116 6.55 7.51 -4.59
C SER A 116 5.98 8.83 -4.10
N SER A 117 6.24 9.29 -2.88
CA SER A 117 5.86 10.63 -2.44
C SER A 117 7.00 11.63 -2.62
N GLU A 118 8.21 11.28 -2.21
CA GLU A 118 9.37 12.19 -2.23
C GLU A 118 10.01 12.32 -3.62
N THR A 119 10.13 11.24 -4.38
CA THR A 119 10.67 11.31 -5.75
C THR A 119 9.64 11.82 -6.75
N TRP A 120 8.35 11.53 -6.55
CA TRP A 120 7.26 12.06 -7.36
C TRP A 120 7.06 13.56 -7.06
N SER A 121 7.14 13.98 -5.80
CA SER A 121 7.17 15.41 -5.47
C SER A 121 8.42 16.10 -6.01
N ALA A 122 9.62 15.53 -5.87
CA ALA A 122 10.83 16.10 -6.46
C ALA A 122 10.75 16.18 -8.01
N PHE A 123 10.18 15.17 -8.66
CA PHE A 123 9.93 15.14 -10.10
C PHE A 123 8.89 16.19 -10.53
N MET A 124 7.80 16.36 -9.78
CA MET A 124 6.83 17.46 -9.98
C MET A 124 7.47 18.83 -9.82
N HIS A 125 8.31 19.01 -8.80
CA HIS A 125 9.02 20.28 -8.58
C HIS A 125 10.05 20.56 -9.69
N GLN A 126 10.64 19.52 -10.29
CA GLN A 126 11.55 19.65 -11.43
C GLN A 126 10.82 19.89 -12.76
N GLN A 127 9.58 19.40 -12.92
CA GLN A 127 8.72 19.67 -14.08
C GLN A 127 7.85 20.93 -13.95
N ALA A 128 7.79 21.54 -12.77
CA ALA A 128 7.07 22.78 -12.51
C ALA A 128 7.39 23.95 -13.47
N PRO A 129 8.63 24.18 -13.94
CA PRO A 129 8.92 25.29 -14.86
C PRO A 129 8.25 25.09 -16.23
N VAL A 130 8.20 23.85 -16.74
CA VAL A 130 7.60 23.54 -18.05
C VAL A 130 6.07 23.70 -18.01
N MET A 131 5.44 23.29 -16.90
CA MET A 131 3.99 23.48 -16.71
C MET A 131 3.62 24.96 -16.54
N GLN A 132 4.46 25.75 -15.85
CA GLN A 132 4.26 27.19 -15.70
C GLN A 132 4.37 27.94 -17.02
N ASP A 133 5.36 27.62 -17.87
CA ASP A 133 5.49 28.22 -19.20
C ASP A 133 4.36 27.79 -20.14
N LEU A 134 3.93 26.52 -20.09
CA LEU A 134 2.80 26.03 -20.87
C LEU A 134 1.48 26.69 -20.43
N MET A 135 1.23 26.84 -19.13
CA MET A 135 0.07 27.58 -18.62
C MET A 135 0.12 29.05 -19.01
N ARG A 136 1.30 29.70 -18.97
CA ARG A 136 1.46 31.08 -19.44
C ARG A 136 1.10 31.21 -20.92
N GLN A 137 1.63 30.33 -21.77
CA GLN A 137 1.26 30.30 -23.19
C GLN A 137 -0.24 30.08 -23.39
N TYR A 138 -0.87 29.19 -22.62
CA TYR A 138 -2.31 28.93 -22.70
C TYR A 138 -3.14 30.15 -22.26
N VAL A 139 -2.73 30.84 -21.19
CA VAL A 139 -3.41 32.05 -20.69
C VAL A 139 -3.26 33.21 -21.68
N ASP A 140 -2.09 33.39 -22.29
CA ASP A 140 -1.88 34.46 -23.26
C ASP A 140 -2.60 34.17 -24.59
N GLN A 141 -2.60 32.92 -25.06
CA GLN A 141 -3.35 32.50 -26.25
C GLN A 141 -4.86 32.61 -26.02
N SER A 142 -5.37 32.19 -24.85
CA SER A 142 -6.78 32.34 -24.51
C SER A 142 -7.17 33.82 -24.38
N LYS A 143 -6.37 34.67 -23.75
CA LYS A 143 -6.60 36.13 -23.72
C LYS A 143 -6.66 36.73 -25.13
N ALA A 144 -5.75 36.35 -26.02
CA ALA A 144 -5.74 36.84 -27.40
C ALA A 144 -7.00 36.40 -28.19
N LEU A 145 -7.44 35.16 -27.99
CA LEU A 145 -8.70 34.67 -28.55
C LEU A 145 -9.91 35.42 -27.98
N TYR A 146 -9.96 35.65 -26.67
CA TYR A 146 -11.04 36.42 -26.03
C TYR A 146 -11.11 37.86 -26.56
N LEU A 147 -9.97 38.55 -26.67
CA LEU A 147 -9.90 39.91 -27.20
C LEU A 147 -10.23 39.98 -28.70
N ASN A 148 -9.77 39.01 -29.49
CA ASN A 148 -10.11 38.94 -30.90
C ASN A 148 -11.58 38.57 -31.13
N THR A 149 -12.14 37.69 -30.29
CA THR A 149 -13.57 37.34 -30.31
C THR A 149 -14.42 38.54 -29.88
N GLN A 150 -13.95 39.35 -28.94
CA GLN A 150 -14.60 40.60 -28.55
C GLN A 150 -14.60 41.63 -29.69
N ASN A 151 -13.49 41.76 -30.43
CA ASN A 151 -13.43 42.59 -31.65
C ASN A 151 -14.30 42.03 -32.78
N LEU A 152 -14.39 40.71 -32.92
CA LEU A 152 -15.25 40.04 -33.90
C LEU A 152 -16.74 40.21 -33.56
N PHE A 153 -17.10 40.13 -32.27
CA PHE A 153 -18.44 40.47 -31.76
C PHE A 153 -18.76 41.96 -31.93
N GLY A 154 -17.76 42.84 -31.83
CA GLY A 154 -17.88 44.26 -32.17
C GLY A 154 -18.06 44.54 -33.66
N MET A 155 -17.59 43.63 -34.52
CA MET A 155 -17.67 43.74 -35.98
C MET A 155 -18.94 43.09 -36.58
N PHE A 156 -19.61 42.18 -35.86
CA PHE A 156 -20.83 41.48 -36.31
C PHE A 156 -22.08 41.70 -35.42
N GLY A 157 -22.02 42.59 -34.42
CA GLY A 157 -23.06 42.74 -33.40
C GLY A 157 -23.64 44.15 -33.28
N ALA A 158 -24.29 44.66 -34.33
CA ALA A 158 -25.25 45.76 -34.22
C ALA A 158 -26.66 45.32 -34.62
N VAL A 159 -27.24 44.34 -33.92
CA VAL A 159 -28.70 44.12 -33.71
C VAL A 159 -28.89 43.36 -32.37
N PRO A 160 -29.82 43.74 -31.46
CA PRO A 160 -29.68 43.52 -30.00
C PRO A 160 -30.48 42.33 -29.44
N PRO A 161 -30.18 41.83 -28.22
CA PRO A 161 -31.19 41.26 -27.35
C PRO A 161 -31.69 42.34 -26.37
N GLY A 162 -33.01 42.53 -26.36
CA GLY A 162 -33.70 43.45 -25.46
C GLY A 162 -33.42 43.17 -23.97
N LYS A 163 -33.38 44.26 -23.19
CA LYS A 163 -33.06 44.30 -21.76
C LYS A 163 -34.03 43.48 -20.89
N PRO A 164 -33.59 43.07 -19.68
CA PRO A 164 -34.37 42.28 -18.73
C PRO A 164 -35.26 43.16 -17.85
N GLY A 165 -36.52 42.76 -17.67
CA GLY A 165 -37.44 43.27 -16.65
C GLY A 165 -37.78 42.15 -15.68
N ALA A 166 -37.53 42.38 -14.40
CA ALA A 166 -37.94 41.52 -13.30
C ALA A 166 -39.47 41.53 -13.13
N ASP A 167 -40.03 40.42 -12.65
CA ASP A 167 -40.95 40.34 -11.48
C ASP A 167 -42.06 39.28 -11.64
N GLY A 168 -42.37 38.61 -10.52
CA GLY A 168 -43.66 37.99 -10.23
C GLY A 168 -44.01 36.63 -10.85
N GLY A 169 -43.95 35.54 -10.05
CA GLY A 169 -44.72 34.31 -10.34
C GLY A 169 -46.22 34.47 -10.04
N PRO A 170 -46.96 33.39 -9.73
CA PRO A 170 -47.22 32.16 -10.46
C PRO A 170 -48.72 32.05 -10.87
N LYS A 171 -49.10 31.05 -11.70
CA LYS A 171 -50.36 30.24 -11.67
C LYS A 171 -51.09 30.02 -13.02
N LYS A 172 -51.25 28.71 -13.31
CA LYS A 172 -52.48 27.93 -13.56
C LYS A 172 -53.41 28.24 -14.75
N ASN A 173 -53.77 27.12 -15.39
CA ASN A 173 -55.10 26.65 -15.85
C ASN A 173 -55.56 26.89 -17.30
N GLY A 174 -56.15 25.82 -17.84
CA GLY A 174 -57.18 25.79 -18.91
C GLY A 174 -56.61 25.36 -20.26
N ASP A 175 -56.76 24.12 -20.74
CA ASP A 175 -57.97 23.38 -21.19
C ASP A 175 -58.56 23.88 -22.53
N GLY A 176 -58.81 22.91 -23.44
CA GLY A 176 -59.71 22.99 -24.61
C GLY A 176 -59.07 23.64 -25.84
N GLU A 177 -59.12 23.07 -27.05
CA GLU A 177 -60.12 22.20 -27.68
C GLU A 177 -59.46 21.37 -28.79
#